data_AF-A0A0G1KB83-F1
#
_entry.id   AF-A0A0G1KB83-F1
#
_cell.length_a   1.000
_cell.length_b   1.000
_cell.length_c   1.000
_cell.angle_alpha   90.00
_cell.angle_beta   90.00
_cell.angle_gamma   90.00
#
_symmetry.space_group_name_H-M   'P 1'
#
loop_
_entity.id
_entity.type
_entity.pdbx_description
1 polymer ?
#
loop_
_entity_poly.entity_id
_entity_poly.type
_entity_poly.pdbx_seq_one_letter_code
_entity_poly.pdbx_strand_id
1 'polypeptide(L)'
;MTIQELQKRIKEFSKEHNLDSAPEYKILDAISELGEVAKEMLKMTDYGKKRAEFKDEMKSELGDLLYSVVTIANSLNVDLEEVIDKVLAKYEKRLEKGGAGSENE
;
A
#
# COMPACT_ATOMS: atom_id res chain seq x y z
N MET A 1 -6.40 -7.74 -14.00
CA MET A 1 -7.17 -7.75 -12.75
C MET A 1 -7.42 -6.31 -12.36
N THR A 2 -8.66 -5.91 -12.12
CA THR A 2 -9.00 -4.57 -11.60
C THR A 2 -8.72 -4.47 -10.10
N ILE A 3 -8.78 -3.26 -9.51
CA ILE A 3 -8.60 -3.11 -8.06
C ILE A 3 -9.76 -3.78 -7.32
N GLN A 4 -10.98 -3.66 -7.85
CA GLN A 4 -12.15 -4.35 -7.30
C GLN A 4 -11.99 -5.88 -7.34
N GLU A 5 -11.46 -6.43 -8.43
CA GLU A 5 -11.17 -7.87 -8.53
C GLU A 5 -10.09 -8.31 -7.52
N LEU A 6 -9.07 -7.48 -7.29
CA LEU A 6 -8.06 -7.71 -6.25
C LEU A 6 -8.68 -7.70 -4.84
N GLN A 7 -9.47 -6.67 -4.52
CA GLN A 7 -10.17 -6.55 -3.24
C GLN A 7 -11.06 -7.77 -2.98
N LYS A 8 -11.82 -8.21 -3.99
CA LYS A 8 -12.65 -9.41 -3.92
C LYS A 8 -11.83 -10.67 -3.68
N ARG A 9 -10.77 -10.89 -4.45
CA ARG A 9 -9.89 -12.06 -4.32
C ARG A 9 -9.28 -12.15 -2.93
N ILE A 10 -8.77 -11.05 -2.39
CA ILE A 10 -8.19 -11.01 -1.04
C ILE A 10 -9.27 -11.25 0.02
N LYS A 11 -10.45 -10.65 -0.11
CA LYS A 11 -11.57 -10.87 0.82
C LYS A 11 -12.01 -12.34 0.87
N GLU A 12 -12.10 -12.99 -0.29
CA GLU A 12 -12.43 -14.41 -0.39
C GLU A 12 -11.35 -15.29 0.26
N PHE A 13 -10.07 -15.01 -0.03
CA PHE A 13 -8.93 -15.69 0.58
C PHE A 13 -8.89 -15.53 2.12
N SER A 14 -9.05 -14.31 2.63
CA SER A 14 -9.06 -14.04 4.07
C SER A 14 -10.20 -14.76 4.78
N LYS A 15 -11.38 -14.83 4.14
CA LYS A 15 -12.54 -15.56 4.66
C LYS A 15 -12.32 -17.07 4.66
N GLU A 16 -11.78 -17.62 3.59
CA GLU A 16 -11.48 -19.06 3.48
C GLU A 16 -10.51 -19.53 4.57
N HIS A 17 -9.51 -18.70 4.89
CA HIS A 17 -8.46 -19.05 5.83
C HIS A 17 -8.64 -18.46 7.24
N ASN A 18 -9.77 -17.82 7.53
CA ASN A 18 -10.06 -17.16 8.83
C ASN A 18 -8.97 -16.15 9.27
N LEU A 19 -8.50 -15.33 8.33
CA LEU A 19 -7.45 -14.32 8.53
C LEU A 19 -8.01 -12.92 8.90
N ASP A 20 -9.30 -12.84 9.18
CA ASP A 20 -9.94 -11.58 9.53
C ASP A 20 -9.63 -11.19 10.98
N SER A 21 -9.32 -9.90 11.15
CA SER A 21 -8.98 -9.25 12.41
C SER A 21 -9.59 -7.84 12.42
N ALA A 22 -9.69 -7.22 13.59
CA ALA A 22 -10.23 -5.86 13.69
C ALA A 22 -9.36 -4.87 12.90
N PRO A 23 -9.94 -3.80 12.31
CA PRO A 23 -9.22 -2.85 11.46
C PRO A 23 -7.97 -2.25 12.12
N GLU A 24 -8.00 -2.04 13.44
CA GLU A 24 -6.87 -1.49 14.21
C GLU A 24 -5.64 -2.40 14.11
N TYR A 25 -5.81 -3.71 14.17
CA TYR A 25 -4.70 -4.67 14.02
C TYR A 25 -4.19 -4.72 12.59
N LYS A 26 -5.07 -4.60 11.58
CA LYS A 26 -4.65 -4.54 10.18
C LYS A 26 -3.85 -3.28 9.85
N ILE A 27 -4.17 -2.16 10.50
CA ILE A 27 -3.38 -0.92 10.40
C ILE A 27 -1.99 -1.11 11.01
N LEU A 28 -1.90 -1.73 12.19
CA LEU A 28 -0.61 -2.03 12.83
C LEU A 28 0.23 -2.98 11.96
N ASP A 29 -0.41 -3.96 11.34
CA ASP A 29 0.21 -4.90 10.40
C ASP A 29 0.77 -4.18 9.17
N ALA A 30 0.01 -3.27 8.55
CA ALA A 30 0.52 -2.47 7.43
C ALA A 30 1.71 -1.57 7.80
N ILE A 31 1.79 -1.09 9.05
CA ILE A 31 2.98 -0.38 9.54
C ILE A 31 4.18 -1.32 9.66
N SER A 32 3.96 -2.57 10.08
CA SER A 32 5.01 -3.60 10.10
C SER A 32 5.55 -3.84 8.68
N GLU A 33 4.66 -4.07 7.71
CA GLU A 33 5.05 -4.30 6.30
C GLU A 33 5.81 -3.11 5.70
N LEU A 34 5.38 -1.88 6.01
CA LEU A 34 6.12 -0.68 5.59
C LEU A 34 7.52 -0.63 6.23
N GLY A 35 7.65 -1.11 7.46
CA GLY A 35 8.93 -1.29 8.13
C GLY A 35 9.84 -2.30 7.43
N GLU A 36 9.27 -3.38 6.90
CA GLU A 36 10.00 -4.40 6.14
C GLU A 36 10.51 -3.83 4.80
N VAL A 37 9.66 -3.11 4.06
CA VAL A 37 10.06 -2.33 2.87
C VAL A 37 11.22 -1.39 3.19
N ALA A 38 11.12 -0.63 4.29
CA ALA A 38 12.19 0.28 4.70
C ALA A 38 13.49 -0.46 5.06
N LYS A 39 13.40 -1.60 5.73
CA LYS A 39 14.53 -2.44 6.09
C LYS A 39 15.22 -3.02 4.86
N GLU A 40 14.48 -3.47 3.86
CA GLU A 40 15.06 -3.94 2.61
C GLU A 40 15.75 -2.81 1.84
N MET A 41 15.19 -1.60 1.83
CA MET A 41 15.87 -0.43 1.26
C MET A 41 17.20 -0.12 1.98
N LEU A 42 17.22 -0.20 3.31
CA LEU A 42 18.45 -0.02 4.09
C LEU A 42 19.49 -1.08 3.73
N LYS A 43 19.10 -2.35 3.62
CA LYS A 43 20.01 -3.42 3.19
C LYS A 43 20.53 -3.21 1.76
N MET A 44 19.66 -2.81 0.83
CA MET A 44 20.02 -2.58 -0.58
C MET A 44 21.03 -1.44 -0.75
N THR A 45 20.99 -0.45 0.14
CA THR A 45 21.91 0.69 0.13
C THR A 45 23.17 0.45 0.97
N ASP A 46 23.35 -0.74 1.58
CA ASP A 46 24.35 -0.96 2.65
C ASP A 46 24.31 0.18 3.69
N TYR A 47 23.10 0.43 4.20
CA TYR A 47 22.81 1.50 5.16
C TYR A 47 23.30 2.87 4.66
N GLY A 48 23.05 3.18 3.38
CA GLY A 48 23.39 4.45 2.75
C GLY A 48 24.79 4.57 2.17
N LYS A 49 25.64 3.54 2.25
CA LYS A 49 27.00 3.57 1.68
C LYS A 49 27.02 3.42 0.16
N LYS A 50 25.96 2.90 -0.44
CA LYS A 50 25.82 2.75 -1.89
C LYS A 50 24.41 3.08 -2.37
N ARG A 51 24.27 3.31 -3.68
CA ARG A 51 22.96 3.37 -4.31
C ARG A 51 22.26 2.03 -4.17
N ALA A 52 20.94 2.07 -4.02
CA ALA A 52 20.13 0.87 -4.01
C ALA A 52 20.23 0.18 -5.36
N GLU A 53 20.46 -1.14 -5.33
CA GLU A 53 20.25 -2.03 -6.45
C GLU A 53 18.98 -2.82 -6.14
N PHE A 54 17.99 -2.70 -7.01
CA PHE A 54 16.69 -3.32 -6.79
C PHE A 54 16.83 -4.85 -6.86
N LYS A 55 16.25 -5.53 -5.88
CA LYS A 55 16.26 -7.00 -5.78
C LYS A 55 14.86 -7.55 -5.64
N ASP A 56 14.73 -8.86 -5.81
CA ASP A 56 13.43 -9.54 -5.74
C ASP A 56 12.80 -9.47 -4.35
N GLU A 57 13.60 -9.35 -3.28
CA GLU A 57 13.09 -9.18 -1.91
C GLU A 57 12.21 -7.94 -1.78
N MET A 58 12.60 -6.80 -2.39
CA MET A 58 11.77 -5.59 -2.39
C MET A 58 10.42 -5.80 -3.08
N LYS A 59 10.34 -6.68 -4.09
CA LYS A 59 9.07 -6.99 -4.74
C LYS A 59 8.14 -7.75 -3.80
N SER A 60 8.69 -8.63 -2.96
CA SER A 60 7.92 -9.37 -1.95
C SER A 60 7.32 -8.39 -0.94
N GLU A 61 8.16 -7.55 -0.32
CA GLU A 61 7.71 -6.62 0.72
C GLU A 61 6.68 -5.60 0.19
N LEU A 62 6.82 -5.16 -1.06
CA LEU A 62 5.82 -4.30 -1.70
C LEU A 62 4.48 -5.04 -1.94
N GLY A 63 4.55 -6.34 -2.21
CA GLY A 63 3.38 -7.21 -2.33
C GLY A 63 2.66 -7.38 -0.99
N ASP A 64 3.41 -7.61 0.08
CA ASP A 64 2.88 -7.77 1.44
C ASP A 64 2.26 -6.45 1.94
N LEU A 65 2.94 -5.33 1.73
CA LEU A 65 2.38 -4.00 2.01
C LEU A 65 1.08 -3.73 1.23
N LEU A 66 1.03 -4.09 -0.06
CA LEU A 66 -0.19 -3.95 -0.87
C LEU A 66 -1.33 -4.82 -0.32
N TYR A 67 -1.04 -6.06 0.06
CA TYR A 67 -2.00 -6.96 0.69
C TYR A 67 -2.57 -6.32 1.98
N SER A 68 -1.72 -5.78 2.84
CA SER A 68 -2.15 -5.16 4.09
C SER A 68 -3.02 -3.91 3.85
N VAL A 69 -2.68 -3.07 2.88
CA VAL A 69 -3.54 -1.93 2.48
C VAL A 69 -4.91 -2.39 1.98
N VAL A 70 -4.95 -3.44 1.14
CA VAL A 70 -6.22 -3.97 0.63
C VAL A 70 -7.07 -4.59 1.74
N THR A 71 -6.47 -5.32 2.68
CA THR A 71 -7.23 -5.89 3.80
C THR A 71 -7.80 -4.81 4.73
N ILE A 72 -7.08 -3.70 4.94
CA ILE A 72 -7.61 -2.52 5.65
C ILE A 72 -8.83 -1.97 4.93
N ALA A 73 -8.71 -1.69 3.62
CA ALA A 73 -9.83 -1.14 2.85
C ALA A 73 -11.05 -2.06 2.87
N ASN A 74 -10.85 -3.36 2.72
CA ASN A 74 -11.90 -4.36 2.83
C ASN A 74 -12.57 -4.36 4.22
N SER A 75 -11.79 -4.24 5.30
CA SER A 75 -12.31 -4.21 6.67
C SER A 75 -13.12 -2.95 6.99
N LEU A 76 -12.78 -1.82 6.35
CA LEU A 76 -13.46 -0.53 6.51
C LEU A 76 -14.56 -0.29 5.46
N ASN A 77 -14.82 -1.26 4.58
CA ASN A 77 -15.74 -1.15 3.44
C ASN A 77 -15.44 0.05 2.52
N VAL A 78 -14.16 0.27 2.23
CA VAL A 78 -13.68 1.30 1.30
C VAL A 78 -13.47 0.69 -0.08
N ASP A 79 -14.04 1.31 -1.12
CA ASP A 79 -13.75 0.99 -2.52
C ASP A 79 -12.45 1.70 -2.93
N LEU A 80 -11.39 0.92 -3.13
CA LEU A 80 -10.08 1.47 -3.50
C LEU A 80 -10.03 1.99 -4.94
N GLU A 81 -10.88 1.48 -5.83
CA GLU A 81 -10.96 1.94 -7.22
C GLU A 81 -11.59 3.33 -7.29
N GLU A 82 -12.67 3.57 -6.53
CA GLU A 82 -13.26 4.91 -6.41
C GLU A 82 -12.29 5.90 -5.73
N VAL A 83 -11.57 5.45 -4.70
CA VAL A 83 -10.63 6.31 -3.95
C VAL A 83 -9.42 6.69 -4.80
N ILE A 84 -8.85 5.76 -5.58
CA ILE A 84 -7.66 6.07 -6.37
C ILE A 84 -7.96 7.10 -7.46
N ASP A 85 -9.12 7.02 -8.12
CA ASP A 85 -9.54 7.98 -9.14
C ASP A 85 -9.63 9.41 -8.56
N LYS A 86 -10.21 9.54 -7.35
CA LYS A 86 -10.27 10.83 -6.63
C LYS A 86 -8.89 11.36 -6.28
N VAL A 87 -7.98 10.48 -5.84
CA VAL A 87 -6.61 10.86 -5.49
C VAL A 87 -5.84 11.32 -6.73
N LEU A 88 -5.96 10.62 -7.84
CA LEU A 88 -5.31 10.98 -9.11
C LEU A 88 -5.81 12.33 -9.63
N ALA A 89 -7.12 12.54 -9.67
CA ALA A 89 -7.70 13.83 -10.06
C ALA A 89 -7.24 14.98 -9.15
N LYS A 90 -7.00 14.72 -7.86
CA LYS A 90 -6.43 15.70 -6.93
C LYS A 90 -4.98 16.02 -7.27
N TYR A 91 -4.17 15.03 -7.63
CA TYR A 91 -2.78 15.26 -8.07
C TYR A 91 -2.70 16.01 -9.39
N GLU A 92 -3.56 15.72 -10.37
CA GLU A 92 -3.64 16.46 -11.63
C GLU A 92 -3.88 17.96 -11.38
N LYS A 93 -4.88 18.29 -10.56
CA LYS A 93 -5.16 19.68 -10.17
C LYS A 93 -4.00 20.38 -9.47
N ARG A 94 -3.23 19.65 -8.65
CA ARG A 94 -2.04 20.19 -7.95
C ARG A 94 -0.92 20.49 -8.93
N LEU A 95 -0.68 19.59 -9.89
CA LEU A 95 0.33 19.77 -10.93
C LEU A 95 0.00 20.99 -11.81
N GLU A 96 -1.27 21.23 -12.12
CA GLU A 96 -1.70 22.45 -12.84
C GLU A 96 -1.40 23.74 -12.06
N LYS A 97 -1.42 23.70 -10.72
CA LYS A 97 -1.13 24.84 -9.83
C LYS A 97 0.37 25.04 -9.56
N GLY A 98 1.26 24.23 -10.14
CA GLY A 98 2.71 24.42 -10.06
C GLY A 98 3.46 23.50 -9.09
N GLY A 99 2.81 22.47 -8.52
CA GLY A 99 3.52 21.44 -7.75
C GLY A 99 2.63 20.36 -7.15
N ALA A 100 3.16 19.14 -6.94
CA ALA A 100 2.41 17.99 -6.40
C ALA A 100 2.12 18.07 -4.89
N GLY A 101 2.63 19.10 -4.21
CA GLY A 101 2.51 19.28 -2.77
C GLY A 101 1.06 19.43 -2.32
N SER A 102 0.79 19.00 -1.08
CA SER A 102 -0.49 19.30 -0.44
C SER A 102 -0.48 20.74 0.04
N GLU A 103 -0.93 21.67 -0.82
CA GLU A 103 -1.47 22.92 -0.31
C GLU A 103 -2.73 22.56 0.51
N ASN A 104 -2.78 23.00 1.76
CA ASN A 104 -3.92 22.78 2.64
C ASN A 104 -5.12 23.51 2.03
N GLU A 105 -6.06 22.75 1.44
CA GLU A 105 -7.44 23.20 1.21
C GLU A 105 -8.25 23.06 2.48
#